data_AF-A0A2H0ZY59-F1
#
_entry.id   AF-A0A2H0ZY59-F1
#
_cell.length_a   1.000
_cell.length_b   1.000
_cell.length_c   1.000
_cell.angle_alpha   90.00
_cell.angle_beta   90.00
_cell.angle_gamma   90.00
#
_symmetry.space_group_name_H-M   'P 1'
#
loop_
_entity.id
_entity.type
_entity.pdbx_description
1 polymer ?
#
loop_
_entity_poly.entity_id
_entity_poly.type
_entity_poly.pdbx_seq_one_letter_code
_entity_poly.pdbx_strand_id
1 'polypeptide(L)'
;MSDYSGSDTEAVDRYENDTKQFTGTSDSVRSPSSSIKADGHHYSLSDYYDLTIPLINGKCLQSSNIHSFLRTLLDFSLLHSFQLKALQKREIKLADLTLYEFNEDFQALLIRSVLPKTTQIQYTARLRHKLVELCPIFIFSMYLFARFHIPDTYGEYDLTEESLTNEQFLDYKLLNGGNKLRPLSYSQQYKASTRILKISDKYKPIHLGKILTTQYNTNPDLGLVSESPQNYKYSSHTVTGIQLEALCKFAGFENESAYRIDRAKRIPPPFIVEQIFPFLNTHRYGQNTELDEFFRLLNFIRITLVQDMVEVKKRFPENLVCEHPIFSSQEFCDFAGVPKESSVSSNRNDPDSSPTSPYSSSVDLNGEDGNAFKEDDEFRSNSRKRPYMSTSQDGSRKRLRDLEKLVESMRKQQTAMAREMSSFIEKQHAQLAEQGNMLRRLMNSTDGLSILLATRNPNAGMYSKQVYDQNSVTFDQLQRKISQASSDGVAISQSWSSRMQQVGNQSKQYKDKVEEARARALMLTPAPTVDSIKELYDDFAAWSSALTDHHITLDEWNAAHKPDDRTLVEMRSAIVRFLENETARSQAPIHVTIGKLQSKLRDQNLSVVLPDLAKQILSGNTVILD
;
A
#
# COMPACT_ATOMS: atom_id res chain seq x y z
N MET A 1 31.84 25.00 7.46
CA MET A 1 31.42 26.40 7.30
C MET A 1 30.18 26.43 6.43
N SER A 2 29.26 27.31 6.80
CA SER A 2 27.91 27.57 6.29
C SER A 2 27.91 27.90 4.78
N ASP A 3 26.83 27.81 3.99
CA ASP A 3 25.45 28.25 4.18
C ASP A 3 24.54 27.54 3.18
N TYR A 4 23.33 27.11 3.59
CA TYR A 4 22.13 27.03 2.75
C TYR A 4 20.91 26.94 3.68
N SER A 5 20.49 28.09 4.19
CA SER A 5 19.21 28.27 4.89
C SER A 5 18.48 29.42 4.22
N GLY A 6 17.27 29.18 3.71
CA GLY A 6 16.44 30.25 3.17
C GLY A 6 15.49 29.79 2.08
N SER A 7 14.51 28.95 2.43
CA SER A 7 13.23 28.88 1.69
C SER A 7 12.14 28.06 2.39
N ASP A 8 12.47 27.27 3.44
CA ASP A 8 11.51 26.32 4.02
C ASP A 8 10.68 26.88 5.21
N THR A 9 10.89 28.13 5.61
CA THR A 9 10.20 28.71 6.79
C THR A 9 8.76 29.16 6.51
N GLU A 10 8.40 29.56 5.30
CA GLU A 10 7.06 30.15 5.05
C GLU A 10 5.92 29.10 4.92
N ALA A 11 6.26 27.83 4.70
CA ALA A 11 5.27 26.75 4.65
C ALA A 11 4.97 26.14 6.04
N VAL A 12 5.86 26.37 7.03
CA VAL A 12 5.74 25.83 8.39
C VAL A 12 4.72 26.63 9.22
N ASP A 13 4.63 27.95 9.00
CA ASP A 13 3.77 28.83 9.81
C ASP A 13 2.27 28.63 9.58
N ARG A 14 1.87 28.09 8.42
CA ARG A 14 0.44 27.91 8.10
C ARG A 14 -0.21 26.70 8.79
N TYR A 15 0.58 25.75 9.31
CA TYR A 15 0.07 24.59 10.06
C TYR A 15 0.41 24.63 11.57
N GLU A 16 1.36 25.47 12.02
CA GLU A 16 1.66 25.63 13.46
C GLU A 16 0.59 26.44 14.22
N ASN A 17 -0.20 27.27 13.53
CA ASN A 17 -1.17 28.16 14.20
C ASN A 17 -2.42 27.45 14.76
N ASP A 18 -2.76 26.25 14.30
CA ASP A 18 -3.93 25.51 14.80
C ASP A 18 -3.67 24.77 16.12
N THR A 19 -2.45 24.81 16.66
CA THR A 19 -2.07 24.12 17.92
C THR A 19 -1.81 25.08 19.10
N LYS A 20 -2.04 26.38 18.92
CA LYS A 20 -1.85 27.41 19.96
C LYS A 20 -3.17 27.97 20.47
N GLN A 21 -3.95 27.17 21.18
CA GLN A 21 -4.92 27.69 22.16
C GLN A 21 -4.95 26.73 23.34
N PHE A 22 -4.14 26.99 24.37
CA PHE A 22 -4.40 26.71 25.79
C PHE A 22 -3.13 27.00 26.61
N THR A 23 -2.85 28.28 26.83
CA THR A 23 -2.11 28.78 28.00
C THR A 23 -2.54 30.24 28.17
N GLY A 24 -3.42 30.52 29.13
CA GLY A 24 -3.85 31.87 29.46
C GLY A 24 -3.13 32.40 30.69
N THR A 25 -2.73 33.67 30.64
CA THR A 25 -2.74 34.60 31.79
C THR A 25 -2.96 36.04 31.29
N SER A 26 -3.84 36.75 32.00
CA SER A 26 -4.12 38.20 32.10
C SER A 26 -4.80 38.97 30.93
N ASP A 27 -6.09 39.29 31.19
CA ASP A 27 -6.81 40.56 31.03
C ASP A 27 -6.53 41.49 29.83
N SER A 28 -7.49 41.59 28.90
CA SER A 28 -8.29 42.82 28.73
C SER A 28 -9.47 42.61 27.78
N VAL A 29 -10.52 43.38 28.04
CA VAL A 29 -11.86 43.36 27.44
C VAL A 29 -11.83 43.75 25.95
N ARG A 30 -12.33 42.85 25.07
CA ARG A 30 -13.06 43.24 23.85
C ARG A 30 -13.78 42.05 23.21
N SER A 31 -15.11 42.03 23.29
CA SER A 31 -15.95 41.27 22.35
C SER A 31 -15.94 41.98 21.00
N PRO A 32 -15.88 41.22 19.88
CA PRO A 32 -17.12 41.06 19.12
C PRO A 32 -17.35 39.65 18.56
N SER A 33 -18.63 39.35 18.48
CA SER A 33 -19.30 38.23 17.83
C SER A 33 -18.71 37.81 16.49
N SER A 34 -18.32 36.53 16.40
CA SER A 34 -18.59 35.69 15.23
C SER A 34 -18.61 34.23 15.68
N SER A 35 -19.70 33.54 15.35
CA SER A 35 -19.95 32.15 15.69
C SER A 35 -18.92 31.23 15.04
N ILE A 36 -17.87 30.87 15.77
CA ILE A 36 -17.05 29.71 15.44
C ILE A 36 -17.83 28.49 15.96
N LYS A 37 -18.42 27.73 15.05
CA LYS A 37 -18.90 26.38 15.35
C LYS A 37 -17.68 25.57 15.78
N ALA A 38 -17.62 25.22 17.06
CA ALA A 38 -16.69 24.23 17.57
C ALA A 38 -17.02 22.88 16.92
N ASP A 39 -16.26 22.47 15.90
CA ASP A 39 -16.30 21.11 15.37
C ASP A 39 -15.70 20.16 16.43
N GLY A 40 -16.56 19.73 17.35
CA GLY A 40 -16.29 18.83 18.46
C GLY A 40 -16.18 17.37 18.06
N HIS A 41 -15.33 17.02 17.10
CA HIS A 41 -14.92 15.62 16.92
C HIS A 41 -13.68 15.35 17.78
N HIS A 42 -13.92 14.97 19.05
CA HIS A 42 -12.89 14.41 19.90
C HIS A 42 -12.60 12.96 19.46
N TYR A 43 -11.45 12.74 18.81
CA TYR A 43 -10.97 11.39 18.49
C TYR A 43 -10.58 10.64 19.76
N SER A 44 -10.85 9.35 19.77
CA SER A 44 -10.58 8.44 20.89
C SER A 44 -9.53 7.38 20.52
N LEU A 45 -9.04 6.65 21.52
CA LEU A 45 -8.16 5.50 21.33
C LEU A 45 -8.78 4.45 20.40
N SER A 46 -10.11 4.31 20.40
CA SER A 46 -10.83 3.45 19.46
C SER A 46 -10.63 3.86 18.01
N ASP A 47 -10.51 5.16 17.71
CA ASP A 47 -10.28 5.63 16.34
C ASP A 47 -8.87 5.28 15.86
N TYR A 48 -7.87 5.37 16.76
CA TYR A 48 -6.50 4.91 16.50
C TYR A 48 -6.46 3.39 16.30
N TYR A 49 -7.19 2.65 17.11
CA TYR A 49 -7.31 1.19 16.99
C TYR A 49 -7.92 0.79 15.64
N ASP A 50 -9.05 1.38 15.26
CA ASP A 50 -9.71 1.15 13.96
C ASP A 50 -8.79 1.46 12.76
N LEU A 51 -7.95 2.49 12.90
CA LEU A 51 -6.98 2.87 11.86
C LEU A 51 -5.85 1.84 11.71
N THR A 52 -5.41 1.23 12.81
CA THR A 52 -4.20 0.39 12.86
C THR A 52 -4.47 -1.10 12.70
N ILE A 53 -5.65 -1.60 13.11
CA ILE A 53 -6.02 -3.02 12.96
C ILE A 53 -5.82 -3.56 11.53
N PRO A 54 -6.29 -2.89 10.46
CA PRO A 54 -6.14 -3.43 9.11
C PRO A 54 -4.66 -3.64 8.72
N LEU A 55 -3.77 -2.79 9.24
CA LEU A 55 -2.33 -2.89 9.00
C LEU A 55 -1.71 -4.05 9.78
N ILE A 56 -2.18 -4.30 10.99
CA ILE A 56 -1.75 -5.44 11.81
C ILE A 56 -2.27 -6.74 11.21
N ASN A 57 -3.48 -6.76 10.65
CA ASN A 57 -4.01 -7.97 10.02
C ASN A 57 -3.36 -8.27 8.66
N GLY A 58 -2.67 -7.33 8.01
CA GLY A 58 -1.95 -7.56 6.74
C GLY A 58 -2.83 -7.82 5.50
N LYS A 59 -4.12 -8.10 5.66
CA LYS A 59 -5.09 -8.44 4.60
C LYS A 59 -5.13 -7.44 3.43
N CYS A 60 -4.93 -6.15 3.71
CA CYS A 60 -4.97 -5.09 2.70
C CYS A 60 -3.65 -4.95 1.89
N LEU A 61 -2.63 -5.79 2.15
CA LEU A 61 -1.24 -5.56 1.74
C LEU A 61 -0.65 -6.65 0.83
N GLN A 62 -1.41 -7.66 0.42
CA GLN A 62 -0.94 -8.84 -0.33
C GLN A 62 -0.27 -8.55 -1.70
N SER A 63 -0.25 -7.30 -2.17
CA SER A 63 0.43 -6.85 -3.40
C SER A 63 1.55 -5.81 -3.17
N SER A 64 1.97 -5.58 -1.92
CA SER A 64 2.73 -4.39 -1.53
C SER A 64 4.06 -4.64 -0.81
N ASN A 65 4.93 -3.63 -0.81
CA ASN A 65 6.21 -3.63 -0.09
C ASN A 65 6.01 -3.66 1.44
N ILE A 66 6.21 -4.84 2.06
CA ILE A 66 6.04 -5.10 3.50
C ILE A 66 6.80 -4.08 4.37
N HIS A 67 8.05 -3.79 4.04
CA HIS A 67 8.90 -2.85 4.78
C HIS A 67 8.28 -1.46 4.87
N SER A 68 7.75 -0.94 3.75
CA SER A 68 7.12 0.37 3.72
C SER A 68 5.90 0.44 4.65
N PHE A 69 5.12 -0.64 4.75
CA PHE A 69 3.92 -0.67 5.59
C PHE A 69 4.28 -0.78 7.06
N LEU A 70 5.16 -1.72 7.43
CA LEU A 70 5.63 -1.85 8.81
C LEU A 70 6.36 -0.60 9.29
N ARG A 71 7.14 0.07 8.43
CA ARG A 71 7.75 1.38 8.73
C ARG A 71 6.71 2.44 9.03
N THR A 72 5.60 2.45 8.31
CA THR A 72 4.52 3.44 8.51
C THR A 72 3.70 3.12 9.76
N LEU A 73 3.45 1.85 10.05
CA LEU A 73 2.82 1.41 11.30
C LEU A 73 3.68 1.81 12.50
N LEU A 74 5.01 1.63 12.41
CA LEU A 74 5.93 2.13 13.43
C LEU A 74 5.91 3.66 13.53
N ASP A 75 5.87 4.39 12.41
CA ASP A 75 5.77 5.85 12.42
C ASP A 75 4.51 6.37 13.13
N PHE A 76 3.39 5.66 12.97
CA PHE A 76 2.15 5.93 13.69
C PHE A 76 2.30 5.63 15.18
N SER A 77 2.88 4.48 15.53
CA SER A 77 3.15 4.09 16.92
C SER A 77 4.12 5.04 17.63
N LEU A 78 5.14 5.57 16.95
CA LEU A 78 6.06 6.56 17.52
C LEU A 78 5.38 7.90 17.82
N LEU A 79 4.40 8.31 17.01
CA LEU A 79 3.61 9.52 17.31
C LEU A 79 2.58 9.25 18.40
N HIS A 80 1.92 8.09 18.36
CA HIS A 80 0.87 7.76 19.31
C HIS A 80 1.44 7.43 20.69
N SER A 81 2.27 6.40 20.76
CA SER A 81 2.82 5.93 22.02
C SER A 81 3.87 6.91 22.53
N PHE A 82 4.86 7.29 21.74
CA PHE A 82 5.98 8.11 22.24
C PHE A 82 5.77 9.63 22.08
N GLN A 83 4.71 10.09 21.40
CA GLN A 83 4.41 11.52 21.22
C GLN A 83 5.56 12.30 20.58
N LEU A 84 6.35 11.60 19.74
CA LEU A 84 7.48 12.17 19.03
C LEU A 84 7.01 12.90 17.77
N LYS A 85 7.45 14.15 17.60
CA LYS A 85 7.10 14.96 16.42
C LYS A 85 7.75 14.43 15.15
N ALA A 86 7.23 14.82 13.99
CA ALA A 86 7.68 14.33 12.69
C ALA A 86 9.19 14.45 12.45
N LEU A 87 9.83 15.55 12.86
CA LEU A 87 11.29 15.67 12.74
C LEU A 87 12.03 14.76 13.74
N GLN A 88 11.57 14.69 14.99
CA GLN A 88 12.18 13.81 16.01
C GLN A 88 12.19 12.36 15.56
N LYS A 89 11.02 11.84 15.13
CA LYS A 89 10.87 10.44 14.68
C LYS A 89 11.82 10.05 13.56
N ARG A 90 12.04 10.95 12.61
CA ARG A 90 12.89 10.71 11.43
C ARG A 90 14.37 10.71 11.77
N GLU A 91 14.78 11.45 12.78
CA GLU A 91 16.19 11.58 13.15
C GLU A 91 16.69 10.45 14.07
N ILE A 92 15.79 9.65 14.66
CA ILE A 92 16.14 8.51 15.53
C ILE A 92 17.08 7.55 14.80
N LYS A 93 18.21 7.27 15.44
CA LYS A 93 19.20 6.27 15.03
C LYS A 93 19.02 4.97 15.81
N LEU A 94 19.69 3.89 15.40
CA LEU A 94 19.74 2.65 16.19
C LEU A 94 20.43 2.88 17.55
N ALA A 95 21.46 3.72 17.60
CA ALA A 95 22.15 4.13 18.84
C ALA A 95 21.24 4.81 19.87
N ASP A 96 20.13 5.41 19.43
CA ASP A 96 19.23 6.16 20.31
C ASP A 96 18.23 5.24 21.05
N LEU A 97 18.25 3.94 20.76
CA LEU A 97 17.31 2.94 21.23
C LEU A 97 17.97 2.05 22.28
N THR A 98 17.39 2.01 23.47
CA THR A 98 17.93 1.23 24.59
C THR A 98 16.83 0.45 25.30
N LEU A 99 17.18 -0.71 25.83
CA LEU A 99 16.38 -1.42 26.81
C LEU A 99 16.71 -0.85 28.18
N TYR A 100 15.70 -0.32 28.88
CA TYR A 100 15.87 0.22 30.22
C TYR A 100 14.99 -0.53 31.22
N GLU A 101 15.56 -0.84 32.38
CA GLU A 101 14.87 -1.55 33.47
C GLU A 101 14.49 -0.55 34.56
N PHE A 102 13.18 -0.33 34.73
CA PHE A 102 12.64 0.44 35.84
C PHE A 102 12.38 -0.49 37.02
N ASN A 103 12.87 -0.12 38.22
CA ASN A 103 12.65 -0.87 39.46
C ASN A 103 12.96 -2.38 39.35
N GLU A 104 13.98 -2.76 38.55
CA GLU A 104 14.46 -4.14 38.29
C GLU A 104 13.46 -5.11 37.61
N ASP A 105 12.15 -4.86 37.70
CA ASP A 105 11.12 -5.76 37.16
C ASP A 105 10.49 -5.27 35.84
N PHE A 106 10.67 -3.99 35.49
CA PHE A 106 9.94 -3.35 34.38
C PHE A 106 10.86 -3.01 33.21
N GLN A 107 10.87 -3.89 32.21
CA GLN A 107 11.61 -3.70 30.97
C GLN A 107 10.84 -2.79 29.98
N ALA A 108 11.44 -1.66 29.64
CA ALA A 108 10.88 -0.65 28.75
C ALA A 108 11.80 -0.37 27.55
N LEU A 109 11.18 -0.06 26.40
CA LEU A 109 11.87 0.55 25.28
C LEU A 109 12.05 2.05 25.56
N LEU A 110 13.30 2.49 25.68
CA LEU A 110 13.68 3.88 25.89
C LEU A 110 14.22 4.48 24.59
N ILE A 111 13.69 5.63 24.20
CA ILE A 111 14.12 6.39 23.03
C ILE A 111 14.72 7.71 23.50
N ARG A 112 15.98 7.93 23.15
CA ARG A 112 16.66 9.22 23.26
C ARG A 112 16.38 10.03 22.00
N SER A 113 15.85 11.24 22.13
CA SER A 113 15.58 12.12 21.00
C SER A 113 16.03 13.55 21.29
N VAL A 114 16.24 14.33 20.23
CA VAL A 114 16.61 15.75 20.34
C VAL A 114 15.42 16.60 19.94
N LEU A 115 15.04 17.56 20.77
CA LEU A 115 13.95 18.48 20.50
C LEU A 115 14.33 19.46 19.37
N PRO A 116 13.51 19.59 18.31
CA PRO A 116 13.84 20.39 17.12
C PRO A 116 14.16 21.87 17.38
N LYS A 117 13.46 22.49 18.35
CA LYS A 117 13.54 23.94 18.60
C LYS A 117 14.58 24.29 19.67
N THR A 118 14.78 23.42 20.65
CA THR A 118 15.61 23.71 21.84
C THR A 118 16.92 22.95 21.87
N THR A 119 17.12 21.99 20.95
CA THR A 119 18.24 21.04 20.90
C THR A 119 18.47 20.24 22.20
N GLN A 120 17.53 20.33 23.14
CA GLN A 120 17.57 19.59 24.39
C GLN A 120 17.27 18.11 24.15
N ILE A 121 17.96 17.27 24.90
CA ILE A 121 17.71 15.83 24.91
C ILE A 121 16.40 15.57 25.64
N GLN A 122 15.58 14.68 25.08
CA GLN A 122 14.36 14.18 25.65
C GLN A 122 14.39 12.65 25.61
N TYR A 123 14.16 12.03 26.75
CA TYR A 123 13.98 10.61 26.93
C TYR A 123 12.49 10.30 26.99
N THR A 124 12.06 9.30 26.24
CA THR A 124 10.68 8.79 26.28
C THR A 124 10.70 7.28 26.35
N ALA A 125 9.91 6.69 27.24
CA ALA A 125 9.88 5.25 27.44
C ALA A 125 8.48 4.67 27.25
N ARG A 126 8.40 3.39 26.86
CA ARG A 126 7.17 2.62 26.82
C ARG A 126 7.37 1.18 27.26
N LEU A 127 6.40 0.66 28.01
CA LEU A 127 6.27 -0.74 28.38
C LEU A 127 5.46 -1.50 27.30
N ARG A 128 5.46 -2.84 27.40
CA ARG A 128 4.55 -3.66 26.59
C ARG A 128 3.10 -3.37 26.98
N HIS A 129 2.25 -3.15 25.99
CA HIS A 129 0.82 -2.89 26.19
C HIS A 129 0.05 -4.19 26.48
N LYS A 130 -1.07 -4.13 27.20
CA LYS A 130 -1.92 -5.30 27.49
C LYS A 130 -2.42 -6.00 26.22
N LEU A 131 -2.83 -5.24 25.22
CA LEU A 131 -3.21 -5.71 23.88
C LEU A 131 -2.02 -5.71 22.91
N VAL A 132 -1.87 -6.75 22.09
CA VAL A 132 -0.74 -6.89 21.16
C VAL A 132 -0.78 -5.86 20.02
N GLU A 133 -1.97 -5.58 19.51
CA GLU A 133 -2.27 -4.56 18.50
C GLU A 133 -1.84 -3.13 18.85
N LEU A 134 -1.90 -2.77 20.12
CA LEU A 134 -1.55 -1.44 20.62
C LEU A 134 -0.14 -1.41 21.23
N CYS A 135 0.57 -2.54 21.19
CA CYS A 135 1.87 -2.67 21.82
C CYS A 135 2.97 -2.00 20.97
N PRO A 136 3.58 -0.88 21.43
CA PRO A 136 4.63 -0.21 20.67
C PRO A 136 5.86 -1.10 20.49
N ILE A 137 6.17 -1.92 21.49
CA ILE A 137 7.31 -2.86 21.45
C ILE A 137 7.06 -3.96 20.42
N PHE A 138 5.83 -4.48 20.32
CA PHE A 138 5.49 -5.47 19.29
C PHE A 138 5.64 -4.88 17.88
N ILE A 139 5.06 -3.70 17.64
CA ILE A 139 5.15 -3.00 16.34
C ILE A 139 6.61 -2.73 15.97
N PHE A 140 7.40 -2.28 16.94
CA PHE A 140 8.84 -2.08 16.78
C PHE A 140 9.57 -3.39 16.44
N SER A 141 9.24 -4.48 17.15
CA SER A 141 9.83 -5.80 16.95
C SER A 141 9.53 -6.34 15.56
N MET A 142 8.29 -6.23 15.08
CA MET A 142 7.90 -6.64 13.72
C MET A 142 8.69 -5.88 12.66
N TYR A 143 8.86 -4.56 12.84
CA TYR A 143 9.59 -3.76 11.86
C TYR A 143 11.08 -4.11 11.84
N LEU A 144 11.75 -4.21 12.99
CA LEU A 144 13.16 -4.63 13.00
C LEU A 144 13.33 -6.07 12.52
N PHE A 145 12.39 -6.97 12.84
CA PHE A 145 12.38 -8.31 12.28
C PHE A 145 12.35 -8.26 10.75
N ALA A 146 11.42 -7.49 10.16
CA ALA A 146 11.33 -7.36 8.72
C ALA A 146 12.62 -6.82 8.09
N ARG A 147 13.27 -5.82 8.73
CA ARG A 147 14.54 -5.26 8.24
C ARG A 147 15.65 -6.30 8.10
N PHE A 148 15.71 -7.31 8.98
CA PHE A 148 16.74 -8.35 8.94
C PHE A 148 16.32 -9.64 8.25
N HIS A 149 15.04 -10.00 8.31
CA HIS A 149 14.56 -11.36 7.99
C HIS A 149 13.61 -11.42 6.80
N ILE A 150 13.09 -10.28 6.32
CA ILE A 150 12.16 -10.28 5.19
C ILE A 150 12.82 -9.54 4.02
N PRO A 151 12.98 -10.18 2.84
CA PRO A 151 13.49 -9.48 1.69
C PRO A 151 12.52 -8.39 1.23
N ASP A 152 13.06 -7.31 0.68
CA ASP A 152 12.25 -6.24 0.11
C ASP A 152 11.62 -6.67 -1.24
N THR A 153 10.96 -5.74 -1.93
CA THR A 153 10.33 -6.01 -3.24
C THR A 153 11.31 -6.44 -4.33
N TYR A 154 12.61 -6.22 -4.13
CA TYR A 154 13.68 -6.60 -5.05
C TYR A 154 14.39 -7.89 -4.63
N GLY A 155 13.99 -8.51 -3.51
CA GLY A 155 14.61 -9.73 -3.00
C GLY A 155 15.77 -9.50 -2.03
N GLU A 156 16.07 -8.25 -1.69
CA GLU A 156 17.25 -7.89 -0.88
C GLU A 156 16.88 -7.64 0.58
N TYR A 157 17.72 -8.06 1.52
CA TYR A 157 17.54 -7.76 2.94
C TYR A 157 18.06 -6.35 3.27
N ASP A 158 17.28 -5.55 4.02
CA ASP A 158 17.71 -4.20 4.38
C ASP A 158 18.92 -4.24 5.33
N LEU A 159 18.89 -5.08 6.36
CA LEU A 159 19.99 -5.28 7.28
C LEU A 159 20.47 -6.74 7.23
N THR A 160 21.79 -6.92 7.21
CA THR A 160 22.47 -8.21 7.14
C THR A 160 23.51 -8.30 8.26
N GLU A 161 24.04 -9.50 8.51
CA GLU A 161 25.14 -9.66 9.48
C GLU A 161 26.39 -8.85 9.07
N GLU A 162 26.65 -8.73 7.77
CA GLU A 162 27.72 -7.86 7.25
C GLU A 162 27.50 -6.39 7.61
N SER A 163 26.24 -5.94 7.70
CA SER A 163 25.91 -4.58 8.12
C SER A 163 26.40 -4.27 9.54
N LEU A 164 26.54 -5.28 10.41
CA LEU A 164 27.02 -5.14 11.79
C LEU A 164 28.51 -4.77 11.86
N THR A 165 29.28 -5.12 10.83
CA THR A 165 30.71 -4.80 10.74
C THR A 165 30.97 -3.35 10.33
N ASN A 166 29.93 -2.64 9.87
CA ASN A 166 30.04 -1.25 9.47
C ASN A 166 30.15 -0.35 10.72
N GLU A 167 31.18 0.48 10.76
CA GLU A 167 31.39 1.44 11.86
C GLU A 167 30.19 2.39 12.06
N GLN A 168 29.44 2.67 11.00
CA GLN A 168 28.25 3.53 11.02
C GLN A 168 26.94 2.76 11.29
N PHE A 169 27.00 1.48 11.66
CA PHE A 169 25.81 0.65 11.88
C PHE A 169 24.84 1.29 12.89
N LEU A 170 25.37 1.78 14.02
CA LEU A 170 24.59 2.43 15.06
C LEU A 170 24.00 3.79 14.63
N ASP A 171 24.57 4.40 13.58
CA ASP A 171 24.05 5.64 12.97
C ASP A 171 22.91 5.42 11.98
N TYR A 172 22.59 4.16 11.66
CA TYR A 172 21.49 3.85 10.75
C TYR A 172 20.17 4.39 11.32
N LYS A 173 19.38 4.99 10.46
CA LYS A 173 18.09 5.57 10.82
C LYS A 173 17.10 4.46 11.09
N LEU A 174 16.33 4.63 12.16
CA LEU A 174 15.21 3.74 12.45
C LEU A 174 14.21 3.80 11.29
N LEU A 175 13.75 5.00 10.93
CA LEU A 175 12.93 5.24 9.75
C LEU A 175 13.83 5.66 8.56
N ASN A 176 14.44 4.68 7.90
CA ASN A 176 15.33 4.91 6.77
C ASN A 176 14.60 5.45 5.53
N GLY A 177 15.29 6.25 4.73
CA GLY A 177 14.83 6.80 3.46
C GLY A 177 15.40 6.03 2.27
N GLY A 178 15.99 6.76 1.32
CA GLY A 178 16.65 6.15 0.14
C GLY A 178 17.96 5.42 0.45
N ASN A 179 18.54 5.60 1.64
CA ASN A 179 19.64 4.78 2.15
C ASN A 179 19.52 4.64 3.68
N LYS A 180 20.36 3.78 4.28
CA LYS A 180 20.30 3.44 5.71
C LYS A 180 20.61 4.61 6.66
N LEU A 181 21.44 5.56 6.23
CA LEU A 181 21.88 6.71 7.04
C LEU A 181 20.97 7.94 6.87
N ARG A 182 20.19 7.99 5.80
CA ARG A 182 19.35 9.12 5.44
C ARG A 182 17.97 8.94 6.06
N PRO A 183 17.45 9.97 6.76
CA PRO A 183 16.09 9.93 7.28
C PRO A 183 15.08 9.82 6.14
N LEU A 184 13.94 9.19 6.42
CA LEU A 184 12.78 9.20 5.53
C LEU A 184 12.39 10.64 5.17
N SER A 185 12.17 10.96 3.89
CA SER A 185 11.77 12.33 3.54
C SER A 185 10.35 12.64 4.04
N TYR A 186 10.04 13.91 4.31
CA TYR A 186 8.69 14.31 4.73
C TYR A 186 7.64 13.92 3.68
N SER A 187 7.96 14.13 2.40
CA SER A 187 7.06 13.78 1.30
C SER A 187 6.82 12.27 1.20
N GLN A 188 7.83 11.43 1.47
CA GLN A 188 7.68 9.98 1.53
C GLN A 188 6.81 9.55 2.71
N GLN A 189 7.07 10.08 3.90
CA GLN A 189 6.28 9.83 5.12
C GLN A 189 4.80 10.20 4.92
N TYR A 190 4.54 11.38 4.36
CA TYR A 190 3.18 11.85 4.07
C TYR A 190 2.47 10.99 3.02
N LYS A 191 3.16 10.62 1.93
CA LYS A 191 2.61 9.73 0.89
C LYS A 191 2.29 8.34 1.43
N ALA A 192 3.13 7.80 2.32
CA ALA A 192 2.89 6.51 2.95
C ALA A 192 1.68 6.56 3.89
N SER A 193 1.61 7.60 4.73
CA SER A 193 0.49 7.83 5.66
C SER A 193 -0.85 8.02 4.94
N THR A 194 -0.86 8.80 3.86
CA THR A 194 -2.07 9.02 3.05
C THR A 194 -2.50 7.79 2.28
N ARG A 195 -1.57 6.90 1.91
CA ARG A 195 -1.91 5.60 1.30
C ARG A 195 -2.68 4.72 2.28
N ILE A 196 -2.28 4.68 3.55
CA ILE A 196 -2.97 3.93 4.59
C ILE A 196 -4.39 4.47 4.82
N LEU A 197 -4.55 5.79 4.81
CA LEU A 197 -5.88 6.39 4.93
C LEU A 197 -6.81 6.04 3.77
N LYS A 198 -6.29 5.75 2.57
CA LYS A 198 -7.13 5.27 1.46
C LYS A 198 -7.62 3.83 1.66
N ILE A 199 -7.02 3.08 2.59
CA ILE A 199 -7.49 1.75 2.98
C ILE A 199 -8.68 1.87 3.95
N SER A 200 -8.74 2.97 4.71
CA SER A 200 -9.81 3.27 5.65
C SER A 200 -10.55 4.54 5.21
N ASP A 201 -11.65 4.38 4.46
CA ASP A 201 -12.48 5.50 4.00
C ASP A 201 -13.12 6.33 5.15
N LYS A 202 -12.93 5.90 6.40
CA LYS A 202 -13.45 6.54 7.60
C LYS A 202 -12.77 7.89 7.92
N TYR A 203 -11.49 8.07 7.58
CA TYR A 203 -10.70 9.21 8.07
C TYR A 203 -10.08 10.06 6.97
N LYS A 204 -10.20 11.39 7.11
CA LYS A 204 -9.54 12.35 6.20
C LYS A 204 -8.07 12.60 6.63
N PRO A 205 -7.14 12.83 5.69
CA PRO A 205 -5.73 13.14 5.99
C PRO A 205 -5.50 14.27 6.98
N ILE A 206 -6.34 15.31 6.94
CA ILE A 206 -6.28 16.46 7.84
C ILE A 206 -6.47 16.08 9.32
N HIS A 207 -7.11 14.95 9.61
CA HIS A 207 -7.38 14.50 10.97
C HIS A 207 -6.37 13.49 11.50
N LEU A 208 -5.49 12.97 10.63
CA LEU A 208 -4.53 11.93 11.00
C LEU A 208 -3.66 12.34 12.18
N GLY A 209 -3.15 13.57 12.19
CA GLY A 209 -2.36 14.07 13.32
C GLY A 209 -3.11 13.99 14.65
N LYS A 210 -4.40 14.37 14.66
CA LYS A 210 -5.26 14.34 15.85
C LYS A 210 -5.59 12.91 16.31
N ILE A 211 -5.82 12.00 15.36
CA ILE A 211 -6.07 10.57 15.65
C ILE A 211 -4.81 9.91 16.21
N LEU A 212 -3.64 10.22 15.64
CA LEU A 212 -2.40 9.62 16.12
C LEU A 212 -2.00 10.17 17.48
N THR A 213 -2.27 11.44 17.81
CA THR A 213 -1.91 11.99 19.13
C THR A 213 -2.96 11.78 20.21
N THR A 214 -4.18 11.34 19.90
CA THR A 214 -5.20 11.11 20.94
C THR A 214 -4.76 9.99 21.88
N GLN A 215 -4.97 10.23 23.17
CA GLN A 215 -4.76 9.28 24.26
C GLN A 215 -6.04 9.14 25.11
N TYR A 216 -7.12 9.79 24.67
CA TYR A 216 -8.40 9.74 25.37
C TYR A 216 -9.04 8.39 25.07
N ASN A 217 -9.28 7.60 26.12
CA ASN A 217 -9.86 6.27 25.99
C ASN A 217 -11.27 6.25 26.57
N THR A 218 -12.23 5.79 25.78
CA THR A 218 -13.63 5.58 26.17
C THR A 218 -14.00 4.11 26.28
N ASN A 219 -13.13 3.20 25.83
CA ASN A 219 -13.39 1.77 25.80
C ASN A 219 -12.52 1.06 26.86
N PRO A 220 -13.13 0.48 27.92
CA PRO A 220 -12.38 -0.25 28.94
C PRO A 220 -11.61 -1.47 28.39
N ASP A 221 -12.07 -2.05 27.27
CA ASP A 221 -11.40 -3.21 26.66
C ASP A 221 -10.03 -2.83 26.08
N LEU A 222 -9.86 -1.58 25.64
CA LEU A 222 -8.61 -1.05 25.10
C LEU A 222 -7.62 -0.60 26.19
N GLY A 223 -8.05 -0.54 27.45
CA GLY A 223 -7.23 -0.11 28.58
C GLY A 223 -8.00 0.80 29.55
N LEU A 224 -7.27 1.49 30.42
CA LEU A 224 -7.88 2.41 31.39
C LEU A 224 -8.62 3.55 30.67
N VAL A 225 -9.86 3.81 31.05
CA VAL A 225 -10.63 5.00 30.63
C VAL A 225 -10.05 6.21 31.36
N SER A 226 -9.50 7.18 30.63
CA SER A 226 -8.79 8.33 31.22
C SER A 226 -9.30 9.63 30.61
N GLU A 227 -9.68 10.57 31.46
CA GLU A 227 -10.23 11.88 31.06
C GLU A 227 -9.14 12.93 30.73
N SER A 228 -7.90 12.75 31.20
CA SER A 228 -6.84 13.74 30.98
C SER A 228 -5.42 13.13 30.93
N PRO A 229 -4.81 12.95 29.75
CA PRO A 229 -3.44 12.46 29.62
C PRO A 229 -2.36 13.50 30.00
N GLN A 230 -2.71 14.78 30.16
CA GLN A 230 -1.74 15.89 30.33
C GLN A 230 -0.94 15.82 31.65
N ASN A 231 -1.39 15.06 32.64
CA ASN A 231 -0.76 14.99 33.97
C ASN A 231 0.31 13.90 34.08
N TYR A 232 0.45 13.02 33.07
CA TYR A 232 1.36 11.88 33.13
C TYR A 232 2.74 12.23 32.55
N LYS A 233 3.80 12.06 33.36
CA LYS A 233 5.18 12.28 32.90
C LYS A 233 5.76 11.00 32.29
N TYR A 234 5.49 10.81 31.00
CA TYR A 234 6.06 9.71 30.21
C TYR A 234 7.29 10.10 29.38
N SER A 235 7.61 11.39 29.35
CA SER A 235 8.83 11.93 28.73
C SER A 235 9.48 12.94 29.67
N SER A 236 10.80 13.03 29.63
CA SER A 236 11.59 13.89 30.51
C SER A 236 12.96 14.19 29.89
N HIS A 237 13.65 15.21 30.39
CA HIS A 237 15.05 15.48 30.04
C HIS A 237 16.05 14.53 30.72
N THR A 238 15.59 13.79 31.73
CA THR A 238 16.35 12.73 32.40
C THR A 238 15.52 11.45 32.46
N VAL A 239 16.18 10.30 32.40
CA VAL A 239 15.50 8.98 32.50
C VAL A 239 14.77 8.84 33.83
N THR A 240 15.37 9.33 34.93
CA THR A 240 14.78 9.32 36.29
C THR A 240 13.52 10.19 36.43
N GLY A 241 13.27 11.12 35.50
CA GLY A 241 12.07 11.94 35.52
C GLY A 241 10.84 11.27 34.89
N ILE A 242 10.98 10.07 34.31
CA ILE A 242 9.88 9.30 33.75
C ILE A 242 9.19 8.53 34.88
N GLN A 243 7.87 8.70 35.00
CA GLN A 243 7.08 8.05 36.03
C GLN A 243 6.63 6.66 35.58
N LEU A 244 6.95 5.62 36.35
CA LEU A 244 6.57 4.24 36.04
C LEU A 244 5.03 4.06 36.03
N GLU A 245 4.32 4.66 36.99
CA GLU A 245 2.85 4.69 37.00
C GLU A 245 2.26 5.20 35.67
N ALA A 246 2.85 6.25 35.09
CA ALA A 246 2.43 6.75 33.78
C ALA A 246 2.63 5.68 32.70
N LEU A 247 3.78 4.99 32.69
CA LEU A 247 4.07 3.93 31.73
C LEU A 247 3.07 2.76 31.83
N CYS A 248 2.70 2.34 33.05
CA CYS A 248 1.70 1.29 33.27
C CYS A 248 0.33 1.71 32.73
N LYS A 249 -0.08 2.97 32.95
CA LYS A 249 -1.33 3.51 32.41
C LYS A 249 -1.37 3.54 30.90
N PHE A 250 -0.30 4.01 30.25
CA PHE A 250 -0.18 3.94 28.79
C PHE A 250 -0.10 2.51 28.25
N ALA A 251 0.30 1.54 29.07
CA ALA A 251 0.27 0.12 28.72
C ALA A 251 -1.11 -0.53 28.93
N GLY A 252 -2.12 0.22 29.39
CA GLY A 252 -3.48 -0.27 29.62
C GLY A 252 -3.71 -0.90 31.00
N PHE A 253 -2.87 -0.57 32.00
CA PHE A 253 -2.97 -1.05 33.37
C PHE A 253 -3.24 0.09 34.36
N GLU A 254 -3.90 -0.19 35.47
CA GLU A 254 -4.28 0.85 36.44
C GLU A 254 -3.07 1.39 37.22
N ASN A 255 -2.14 0.49 37.58
CA ASN A 255 -0.98 0.77 38.41
C ASN A 255 0.12 -0.28 38.18
N GLU A 256 1.24 -0.12 38.87
CA GLU A 256 2.43 -0.98 38.78
C GLU A 256 2.13 -2.42 39.22
N SER A 257 1.36 -2.60 40.30
CA SER A 257 1.02 -3.94 40.81
C SER A 257 0.10 -4.74 39.87
N ALA A 258 -0.73 -4.05 39.09
CA ALA A 258 -1.61 -4.64 38.10
C ALA A 258 -0.89 -4.98 36.78
N TYR A 259 0.34 -4.48 36.58
CA TYR A 259 1.09 -4.70 35.35
C TYR A 259 1.46 -6.17 35.19
N ARG A 260 0.72 -6.88 34.33
CA ARG A 260 0.96 -8.29 34.04
C ARG A 260 0.62 -8.61 32.59
N ILE A 261 1.63 -8.99 31.82
CA ILE A 261 1.47 -9.39 30.42
C ILE A 261 1.25 -10.90 30.36
N ASP A 262 0.02 -11.35 30.12
CA ASP A 262 -0.32 -12.78 30.14
C ASP A 262 0.48 -13.59 29.11
N ARG A 263 0.71 -13.03 27.93
CA ARG A 263 1.53 -13.66 26.89
C ARG A 263 3.02 -13.73 27.21
N ALA A 264 3.51 -12.91 28.15
CA ALA A 264 4.90 -12.97 28.60
C ALA A 264 5.19 -14.19 29.51
N LYS A 265 4.15 -14.83 30.06
CA LYS A 265 4.29 -16.04 30.89
C LYS A 265 4.71 -17.27 30.08
N ARG A 266 4.48 -17.25 28.76
CA ARG A 266 4.86 -18.35 27.88
C ARG A 266 6.36 -18.24 27.61
N ILE A 267 7.10 -19.29 27.94
CA ILE A 267 8.52 -19.39 27.67
C ILE A 267 8.69 -19.88 26.23
N PRO A 268 9.23 -19.05 25.30
CA PRO A 268 9.42 -19.46 23.92
C PRO A 268 10.46 -20.58 23.79
N PRO A 269 10.30 -21.53 22.86
CA PRO A 269 11.32 -22.53 22.57
C PRO A 269 12.64 -21.87 22.10
N PRO A 270 13.80 -22.23 22.68
CA PRO A 270 15.08 -21.64 22.33
C PRO A 270 15.38 -21.72 20.83
N PHE A 271 15.08 -22.87 20.20
CA PHE A 271 15.30 -23.09 18.77
C PHE A 271 14.60 -22.07 17.86
N ILE A 272 13.44 -21.54 18.26
CA ILE A 272 12.72 -20.51 17.48
C ILE A 272 13.35 -19.14 17.73
N VAL A 273 13.67 -18.84 19.00
CA VAL A 273 14.27 -17.55 19.38
C VAL A 273 15.65 -17.38 18.75
N GLU A 274 16.45 -18.44 18.70
CA GLU A 274 17.80 -18.44 18.14
C GLU A 274 17.82 -18.23 16.62
N GLN A 275 16.73 -18.55 15.91
CA GLN A 275 16.59 -18.23 14.48
C GLN A 275 16.35 -16.74 14.24
N ILE A 276 15.92 -15.98 15.25
CA ILE A 276 15.66 -14.54 15.15
C ILE A 276 16.90 -13.78 15.64
N PHE A 277 17.52 -13.04 14.72
CA PHE A 277 18.80 -12.35 14.91
C PHE A 277 19.92 -13.32 15.32
N PRO A 278 20.27 -14.29 14.45
CA PRO A 278 21.16 -15.40 14.79
C PRO A 278 22.56 -14.98 15.25
N PHE A 279 23.06 -13.84 14.74
CA PHE A 279 24.31 -13.22 15.21
C PHE A 279 24.36 -12.95 16.73
N LEU A 280 23.21 -12.82 17.42
CA LEU A 280 23.17 -12.66 18.87
C LEU A 280 23.58 -13.92 19.62
N ASN A 281 23.49 -15.09 19.01
CA ASN A 281 23.78 -16.37 19.67
C ASN A 281 25.29 -16.57 19.87
N THR A 282 26.10 -15.95 19.02
CA THR A 282 27.57 -16.04 19.05
C THR A 282 28.23 -14.77 19.59
N HIS A 283 27.46 -13.70 19.80
CA HIS A 283 27.95 -12.42 20.28
C HIS A 283 28.51 -12.51 21.71
N ARG A 284 29.64 -11.83 21.95
CA ARG A 284 30.27 -11.75 23.26
C ARG A 284 30.17 -10.32 23.80
N TYR A 285 29.36 -10.15 24.83
CA TYR A 285 29.21 -8.87 25.53
C TYR A 285 30.51 -8.42 26.22
N GLY A 286 30.71 -7.11 26.29
CA GLY A 286 31.84 -6.45 26.92
C GLY A 286 32.88 -5.89 25.94
N GLN A 287 32.70 -6.07 24.62
CA GLN A 287 33.63 -5.58 23.61
C GLN A 287 33.31 -4.14 23.15
N ASN A 288 32.03 -3.84 22.93
CA ASN A 288 31.56 -2.54 22.49
C ASN A 288 30.28 -2.20 23.23
N THR A 289 30.37 -1.30 24.22
CA THR A 289 29.27 -0.97 25.13
C THR A 289 28.01 -0.47 24.40
N GLU A 290 28.17 0.40 23.38
CA GLU A 290 27.02 0.96 22.67
C GLU A 290 26.30 -0.10 21.81
N LEU A 291 27.09 -0.96 21.17
CA LEU A 291 26.55 -2.07 20.38
C LEU A 291 25.93 -3.15 21.29
N ASP A 292 26.53 -3.40 22.44
CA ASP A 292 26.01 -4.31 23.48
C ASP A 292 24.66 -3.83 24.01
N GLU A 293 24.49 -2.52 24.24
CA GLU A 293 23.20 -1.93 24.64
C GLU A 293 22.10 -2.18 23.61
N PHE A 294 22.41 -1.96 22.33
CA PHE A 294 21.48 -2.24 21.25
C PHE A 294 21.19 -3.75 21.11
N PHE A 295 22.20 -4.60 21.29
CA PHE A 295 22.03 -6.06 21.22
C PHE A 295 21.23 -6.63 22.38
N ARG A 296 21.31 -6.04 23.58
CA ARG A 296 20.40 -6.38 24.69
C ARG A 296 18.96 -6.05 24.32
N LEU A 297 18.72 -4.91 23.67
CA LEU A 297 17.40 -4.57 23.14
C LEU A 297 16.96 -5.60 22.08
N LEU A 298 17.82 -5.95 21.12
CA LEU A 298 17.51 -6.96 20.10
C LEU A 298 17.18 -8.34 20.72
N ASN A 299 17.91 -8.74 21.76
CA ASN A 299 17.67 -9.98 22.48
C ASN A 299 16.33 -9.97 23.22
N PHE A 300 15.97 -8.84 23.83
CA PHE A 300 14.66 -8.66 24.44
C PHE A 300 13.55 -8.74 23.40
N ILE A 301 13.65 -8.00 22.30
CA ILE A 301 12.57 -7.94 21.30
C ILE A 301 12.36 -9.26 20.56
N ARG A 302 13.41 -10.08 20.33
CA ARG A 302 13.21 -11.40 19.69
C ARG A 302 12.39 -12.35 20.56
N ILE A 303 12.60 -12.31 21.89
CA ILE A 303 11.81 -13.11 22.83
C ILE A 303 10.37 -12.60 22.85
N THR A 304 10.18 -11.28 23.01
CA THR A 304 8.84 -10.71 23.07
C THR A 304 8.07 -10.86 21.77
N LEU A 305 8.75 -10.81 20.62
CA LEU A 305 8.14 -11.06 19.31
C LEU A 305 7.56 -12.46 19.23
N VAL A 306 8.31 -13.51 19.60
CA VAL A 306 7.80 -14.89 19.57
C VAL A 306 6.60 -15.05 20.51
N GLN A 307 6.64 -14.44 21.69
CA GLN A 307 5.50 -14.44 22.63
C GLN A 307 4.26 -13.74 22.06
N ASP A 308 4.46 -12.56 21.44
CA ASP A 308 3.39 -11.75 20.86
C ASP A 308 2.77 -12.43 19.63
N MET A 309 3.60 -13.07 18.81
CA MET A 309 3.17 -13.77 17.61
C MET A 309 2.21 -14.93 17.90
N VAL A 310 2.20 -15.50 19.10
CA VAL A 310 1.21 -16.51 19.49
C VAL A 310 -0.22 -15.96 19.47
N GLU A 311 -0.41 -14.73 19.94
CA GLU A 311 -1.70 -14.06 19.94
C GLU A 311 -2.05 -13.58 18.53
N VAL A 312 -1.06 -13.06 17.81
CA VAL A 312 -1.21 -12.57 16.43
C VAL A 312 -1.60 -13.71 15.50
N LYS A 313 -0.94 -14.86 15.55
CA LYS A 313 -1.27 -16.01 14.70
C LYS A 313 -2.71 -16.50 14.90
N LYS A 314 -3.27 -16.33 16.10
CA LYS A 314 -4.65 -16.69 16.43
C LYS A 314 -5.69 -15.67 15.98
N ARG A 315 -5.40 -14.37 16.17
CA ARG A 315 -6.36 -13.28 15.93
C ARG A 315 -6.24 -12.67 14.54
N PHE A 316 -5.02 -12.70 13.98
CA PHE A 316 -4.60 -12.03 12.76
C PHE A 316 -3.71 -12.99 11.92
N PRO A 317 -4.23 -14.15 11.47
CA PRO A 317 -3.42 -15.15 10.75
C PRO A 317 -2.82 -14.62 9.44
N GLU A 318 -3.45 -13.61 8.84
CA GLU A 318 -3.02 -12.92 7.61
C GLU A 318 -1.95 -11.84 7.86
N ASN A 319 -1.49 -11.67 9.10
CA ASN A 319 -0.42 -10.73 9.42
C ASN A 319 0.84 -11.06 8.60
N LEU A 320 1.50 -10.02 8.08
CA LEU A 320 2.64 -10.13 7.17
C LEU A 320 3.81 -10.98 7.69
N VAL A 321 3.97 -11.03 9.01
CA VAL A 321 5.05 -11.79 9.66
C VAL A 321 4.66 -13.25 9.86
N CYS A 322 3.37 -13.59 9.84
CA CYS A 322 2.87 -14.97 10.02
C CYS A 322 3.19 -15.91 8.85
N GLU A 323 3.47 -15.37 7.67
CA GLU A 323 3.87 -16.13 6.48
C GLU A 323 5.35 -16.57 6.53
N HIS A 324 6.17 -15.87 7.32
CA HIS A 324 7.60 -16.14 7.40
C HIS A 324 7.88 -17.56 7.90
N PRO A 325 8.86 -18.31 7.34
CA PRO A 325 9.14 -19.71 7.69
C PRO A 325 9.27 -20.00 9.19
N ILE A 326 9.82 -19.07 9.97
CA ILE A 326 9.92 -19.19 11.43
C ILE A 326 8.53 -19.31 12.08
N PHE A 327 7.57 -18.50 11.66
CA PHE A 327 6.22 -18.43 12.25
C PHE A 327 5.18 -19.32 11.54
N SER A 328 5.54 -19.90 10.39
CA SER A 328 4.77 -20.97 9.72
C SER A 328 5.34 -22.38 9.98
N SER A 329 6.45 -22.47 10.73
CA SER A 329 7.07 -23.72 11.18
C SER A 329 6.15 -24.55 12.07
N GLN A 330 6.37 -25.87 12.10
CA GLN A 330 5.56 -26.76 12.95
C GLN A 330 5.84 -26.49 14.42
N GLU A 331 7.09 -26.24 14.76
CA GLU A 331 7.58 -25.94 16.11
C GLU A 331 6.89 -24.71 16.68
N PHE A 332 6.72 -23.65 15.86
CA PHE A 332 5.98 -22.48 16.28
C PHE A 332 4.48 -22.75 16.40
N CYS A 333 3.88 -23.48 15.45
CA CYS A 333 2.46 -23.85 15.52
C CYS A 333 2.13 -24.65 16.79
N ASP A 334 3.00 -25.61 17.16
CA ASP A 334 2.87 -26.42 18.37
C ASP A 334 2.97 -25.55 19.63
N PHE A 335 3.96 -24.64 19.68
CA PHE A 335 4.10 -23.68 20.78
C PHE A 335 2.90 -22.72 20.89
N ALA A 336 2.39 -22.24 19.76
CA ALA A 336 1.24 -21.36 19.72
C ALA A 336 -0.06 -22.10 20.10
N GLY A 337 -0.11 -23.42 19.91
CA GLY A 337 -1.31 -24.24 20.02
C GLY A 337 -2.31 -23.92 18.91
N VAL A 338 -1.82 -23.78 17.68
CA VAL A 338 -2.61 -23.49 16.47
C VAL A 338 -2.34 -24.60 15.45
N PRO A 339 -3.36 -25.20 14.81
CA PRO A 339 -3.14 -26.18 13.76
C PRO A 339 -2.40 -25.55 12.57
N LYS A 340 -1.45 -26.28 12.00
CA LYS A 340 -0.76 -25.84 10.78
C LYS A 340 -1.79 -25.70 9.66
N GLU A 341 -1.97 -24.49 9.14
CA GLU A 341 -2.74 -24.28 7.92
C GLU A 341 -2.04 -25.07 6.80
N SER A 342 -2.71 -26.09 6.28
CA SER A 342 -2.32 -26.73 5.04
C SER A 342 -2.40 -25.65 3.96
N SER A 343 -1.25 -25.12 3.55
CA SER A 343 -1.14 -24.23 2.41
C SER A 343 -1.73 -24.94 1.21
N VAL A 344 -3.00 -24.67 0.89
CA VAL A 344 -3.52 -24.87 -0.46
C VAL A 344 -2.75 -23.84 -1.28
N SER A 345 -1.68 -24.32 -1.89
CA SER A 345 -0.99 -23.66 -2.97
C SER A 345 -2.05 -23.20 -3.97
N SER A 346 -2.34 -21.90 -3.96
CA SER A 346 -2.90 -21.27 -5.13
C SER A 346 -1.89 -21.52 -6.24
N ASN A 347 -2.23 -22.42 -7.17
CA ASN A 347 -1.44 -22.79 -8.33
C ASN A 347 -0.94 -21.54 -9.04
N ARG A 348 0.30 -21.14 -8.76
CA ARG A 348 1.12 -20.44 -9.72
C ARG A 348 1.60 -21.52 -10.68
N ASN A 349 1.05 -21.49 -11.88
CA ASN A 349 1.54 -22.26 -13.00
C ASN A 349 2.99 -21.85 -13.26
N ASP A 350 3.95 -22.63 -12.77
CA ASP A 350 5.25 -22.74 -13.44
C ASP A 350 5.14 -23.87 -14.47
N PRO A 351 5.43 -23.59 -15.75
CA PRO A 351 5.31 -24.55 -16.83
C PRO A 351 6.62 -25.30 -16.98
N ASP A 352 6.92 -26.28 -16.14
CA ASP A 352 7.93 -27.27 -16.51
C ASP A 352 7.89 -28.52 -15.62
N SER A 353 7.05 -29.49 -15.97
CA SER A 353 7.31 -30.91 -15.69
C SER A 353 6.45 -31.76 -16.63
N SER A 354 6.97 -32.06 -17.81
CA SER A 354 6.38 -33.08 -18.69
C SER A 354 6.79 -34.47 -18.17
N PRO A 355 5.87 -35.43 -18.01
CA PRO A 355 6.25 -36.81 -17.74
C PRO A 355 6.74 -37.48 -19.04
N THR A 356 7.86 -38.16 -18.91
CA THR A 356 8.50 -39.04 -19.87
C THR A 356 7.53 -40.07 -20.47
N SER A 357 7.53 -40.20 -21.80
CA SER A 357 7.23 -41.46 -22.48
C SER A 357 8.08 -41.58 -23.77
N PRO A 358 8.62 -42.77 -24.10
CA PRO A 358 9.74 -42.91 -25.04
C PRO A 358 9.30 -43.52 -26.38
N TYR A 359 9.57 -42.87 -27.51
CA TYR A 359 9.75 -43.46 -28.86
C TYR A 359 10.24 -42.30 -29.76
N SER A 360 11.52 -42.27 -30.20
CA SER A 360 12.01 -42.70 -31.52
C SER A 360 11.21 -42.06 -32.68
N SER A 361 11.71 -41.34 -33.68
CA SER A 361 13.04 -41.22 -34.28
C SER A 361 13.00 -40.15 -35.38
N SER A 362 14.11 -39.41 -35.53
CA SER A 362 14.80 -39.04 -36.78
C SER A 362 14.15 -38.17 -37.88
N VAL A 363 15.00 -37.23 -38.34
CA VAL A 363 15.26 -36.72 -39.70
C VAL A 363 14.85 -35.27 -39.98
N ASP A 364 15.89 -34.42 -40.02
CA ASP A 364 15.96 -33.12 -40.68
C ASP A 364 15.58 -33.21 -42.17
N LEU A 365 15.07 -32.14 -42.79
CA LEU A 365 15.56 -31.64 -44.10
C LEU A 365 14.93 -30.28 -44.45
N ASN A 366 15.80 -29.41 -44.95
CA ASN A 366 15.59 -28.07 -45.49
C ASN A 366 14.64 -28.01 -46.71
N GLY A 367 14.15 -26.81 -47.05
CA GLY A 367 13.74 -26.51 -48.43
C GLY A 367 12.86 -25.27 -48.59
N GLU A 368 13.41 -24.27 -49.29
CA GLU A 368 12.84 -22.98 -49.65
C GLU A 368 11.77 -23.04 -50.77
N ASP A 369 11.12 -21.88 -50.95
CA ASP A 369 10.58 -21.29 -52.19
C ASP A 369 9.24 -21.75 -52.83
N GLY A 370 8.36 -20.74 -53.04
CA GLY A 370 8.08 -20.31 -54.41
C GLY A 370 6.71 -20.59 -55.03
N ASN A 371 5.86 -19.55 -55.06
CA ASN A 371 5.01 -19.08 -56.18
C ASN A 371 3.91 -19.96 -56.84
N ALA A 372 2.67 -19.49 -56.66
CA ALA A 372 1.83 -18.79 -57.67
C ALA A 372 1.05 -19.52 -58.80
N PHE A 373 -0.21 -19.07 -58.94
CA PHE A 373 -1.16 -19.17 -60.08
C PHE A 373 -1.74 -20.57 -60.39
N LYS A 374 -3.02 -20.77 -60.74
CA LYS A 374 -3.94 -19.95 -61.53
C LYS A 374 -5.40 -20.40 -61.33
N GLU A 375 -6.30 -19.47 -61.58
CA GLU A 375 -7.77 -19.60 -61.71
C GLU A 375 -8.18 -20.61 -62.79
N ASP A 376 -9.37 -21.20 -62.63
CA ASP A 376 -10.39 -21.15 -63.69
C ASP A 376 -11.80 -21.30 -63.10
N ASP A 377 -12.67 -20.51 -63.70
CA ASP A 377 -13.98 -20.06 -63.27
C ASP A 377 -15.11 -20.95 -63.85
N GLU A 378 -16.31 -20.78 -63.29
CA GLU A 378 -17.61 -20.81 -63.98
C GLU A 378 -18.76 -21.65 -63.37
N PHE A 379 -19.89 -20.91 -63.29
CA PHE A 379 -21.30 -21.26 -63.18
C PHE A 379 -22.03 -21.20 -61.82
N ARG A 380 -22.65 -20.02 -61.64
CA ARG A 380 -23.64 -19.52 -60.67
C ARG A 380 -24.84 -20.44 -60.41
N SER A 381 -25.32 -20.45 -59.16
CA SER A 381 -26.62 -19.84 -58.81
C SER A 381 -26.85 -19.73 -57.29
N ASN A 382 -27.50 -18.62 -56.92
CA ASN A 382 -27.70 -18.09 -55.58
C ASN A 382 -28.40 -19.04 -54.59
N SER A 383 -27.80 -19.25 -53.42
CA SER A 383 -28.54 -19.43 -52.18
C SER A 383 -27.79 -18.78 -51.01
N ARG A 384 -28.51 -17.95 -50.25
CA ARG A 384 -28.03 -17.25 -49.06
C ARG A 384 -27.45 -18.25 -48.05
N LYS A 385 -26.12 -18.30 -47.92
CA LYS A 385 -25.46 -18.99 -46.81
C LYS A 385 -25.27 -18.03 -45.64
N ARG A 386 -25.91 -18.38 -44.54
CA ARG A 386 -25.75 -17.82 -43.18
C ARG A 386 -24.27 -17.88 -42.77
N PRO A 387 -23.73 -16.89 -42.02
CA PRO A 387 -22.37 -16.98 -41.53
C PRO A 387 -22.30 -18.09 -40.47
N TYR A 388 -21.38 -19.02 -40.71
CA TYR A 388 -20.95 -20.05 -39.79
C TYR A 388 -20.39 -19.40 -38.52
N MET A 389 -20.78 -19.90 -37.35
CA MET A 389 -20.28 -19.43 -36.06
C MET A 389 -18.77 -19.67 -35.96
N SER A 390 -18.01 -18.58 -35.91
CA SER A 390 -16.63 -18.59 -35.40
C SER A 390 -16.68 -18.42 -33.89
N THR A 391 -15.96 -19.31 -33.23
CA THR A 391 -15.79 -19.52 -31.80
C THR A 391 -15.49 -18.24 -30.99
N SER A 392 -16.11 -18.14 -29.81
CA SER A 392 -15.93 -17.11 -28.77
C SER A 392 -14.46 -16.73 -28.45
N GLN A 393 -13.49 -17.61 -28.70
CA GLN A 393 -12.05 -17.31 -28.52
C GLN A 393 -11.50 -16.23 -29.46
N ASP A 394 -12.05 -16.06 -30.67
CA ASP A 394 -11.47 -15.16 -31.67
C ASP A 394 -11.86 -13.68 -31.40
N GLY A 395 -13.04 -13.46 -30.82
CA GLY A 395 -13.48 -12.15 -30.33
C GLY A 395 -12.67 -11.66 -29.13
N SER A 396 -12.38 -12.55 -28.17
CA SER A 396 -11.56 -12.26 -26.99
C SER A 396 -10.10 -11.98 -27.37
N ARG A 397 -9.53 -12.74 -28.32
CA ARG A 397 -8.18 -12.49 -28.85
C ARG A 397 -8.07 -11.20 -29.66
N LYS A 398 -9.15 -10.76 -30.32
CA LYS A 398 -9.20 -9.47 -31.02
C LYS A 398 -9.26 -8.30 -30.04
N ARG A 399 -10.11 -8.40 -29.00
CA ARG A 399 -10.17 -7.42 -27.90
C ARG A 399 -8.85 -7.31 -27.13
N LEU A 400 -8.19 -8.43 -26.85
CA LEU A 400 -6.89 -8.45 -26.18
C LEU A 400 -5.84 -7.69 -27.01
N ARG A 401 -5.78 -7.95 -28.33
CA ARG A 401 -4.89 -7.24 -29.26
C ARG A 401 -5.19 -5.75 -29.37
N ASP A 402 -6.45 -5.35 -29.31
CA ASP A 402 -6.84 -3.94 -29.35
C ASP A 402 -6.50 -3.22 -28.03
N LEU A 403 -6.63 -3.90 -26.88
CA LEU A 403 -6.20 -3.40 -25.57
C LEU A 403 -4.68 -3.29 -25.47
N GLU A 404 -3.94 -4.29 -25.97
CA GLU A 404 -2.48 -4.25 -26.04
C GLU A 404 -1.99 -3.08 -26.90
N LYS A 405 -2.63 -2.83 -28.05
CA LYS A 405 -2.33 -1.66 -28.88
C LYS A 405 -2.62 -0.33 -28.16
N LEU A 406 -3.71 -0.25 -27.39
CA LEU A 406 -4.05 0.94 -26.62
C LEU A 406 -3.03 1.18 -25.50
N VAL A 407 -2.69 0.15 -24.73
CA VAL A 407 -1.68 0.18 -23.67
C VAL A 407 -0.31 0.56 -24.24
N GLU A 408 0.07 0.01 -25.37
CA GLU A 408 1.33 0.33 -26.05
C GLU A 408 1.34 1.79 -26.54
N SER A 409 0.21 2.30 -27.04
CA SER A 409 0.08 3.71 -27.40
C SER A 409 0.22 4.65 -26.19
N MET A 410 -0.37 4.28 -25.04
CA MET A 410 -0.26 5.03 -23.80
C MET A 410 1.17 4.97 -23.25
N ARG A 411 1.83 3.81 -23.31
CA ARG A 411 3.23 3.65 -22.91
C ARG A 411 4.17 4.49 -23.77
N LYS A 412 3.93 4.54 -25.08
CA LYS A 412 4.66 5.43 -26.01
C LYS A 412 4.45 6.91 -25.68
N GLN A 413 3.23 7.31 -25.35
CA GLN A 413 2.95 8.68 -24.91
C GLN A 413 3.61 9.02 -23.57
N GLN A 414 3.58 8.11 -22.59
CA GLN A 414 4.23 8.30 -21.29
C GLN A 414 5.76 8.36 -21.39
N THR A 415 6.36 7.53 -22.24
CA THR A 415 7.81 7.56 -22.46
C THR A 415 8.26 8.80 -23.23
N ALA A 416 7.49 9.26 -24.21
CA ALA A 416 7.74 10.55 -24.86
C ALA A 416 7.65 11.71 -23.85
N MET A 417 6.63 11.70 -22.98
CA MET A 417 6.46 12.68 -21.92
C MET A 417 7.61 12.68 -20.91
N ALA A 418 8.07 11.50 -20.49
CA ALA A 418 9.22 11.38 -19.60
C ALA A 418 10.49 11.95 -20.23
N ARG A 419 10.71 11.71 -21.53
CA ARG A 419 11.86 12.27 -22.27
C ARG A 419 11.78 13.80 -22.39
N GLU A 420 10.61 14.35 -22.71
CA GLU A 420 10.40 15.81 -22.76
C GLU A 420 10.65 16.46 -21.39
N MET A 421 10.15 15.85 -20.30
CA MET A 421 10.38 16.33 -18.93
C MET A 421 11.86 16.24 -18.54
N SER A 422 12.55 15.14 -18.83
CA SER A 422 13.98 15.01 -18.55
C SER A 422 14.80 16.06 -19.32
N SER A 423 14.51 16.26 -20.61
CA SER A 423 15.19 17.30 -21.41
C SER A 423 14.93 18.71 -20.86
N PHE A 424 13.73 18.97 -20.36
CA PHE A 424 13.41 20.24 -19.70
C PHE A 424 14.18 20.42 -18.38
N ILE A 425 14.21 19.39 -17.53
CA ILE A 425 14.95 19.41 -16.26
C ILE A 425 16.44 19.66 -16.52
N GLU A 426 17.03 19.01 -17.52
CA GLU A 426 18.42 19.24 -17.93
C GLU A 426 18.67 20.69 -18.37
N LYS A 427 17.77 21.26 -19.19
CA LYS A 427 17.84 22.67 -19.61
C LYS A 427 17.70 23.63 -18.44
N GLN A 428 16.78 23.37 -17.51
CA GLN A 428 16.61 24.19 -16.29
C GLN A 428 17.83 24.08 -15.38
N HIS A 429 18.39 22.88 -15.21
CA HIS A 429 19.61 22.68 -14.42
C HIS A 429 20.81 23.41 -15.03
N ALA A 430 20.96 23.39 -16.35
CA ALA A 430 22.00 24.14 -17.06
C ALA A 430 21.83 25.67 -16.89
N GLN A 431 20.59 26.18 -16.99
CA GLN A 431 20.28 27.59 -16.77
C GLN A 431 20.57 28.02 -15.32
N LEU A 432 20.18 27.22 -14.33
CA LEU A 432 20.45 27.48 -12.91
C LEU A 432 21.96 27.46 -12.61
N ALA A 433 22.71 26.53 -13.20
CA ALA A 433 24.17 26.50 -13.06
C ALA A 433 24.82 27.77 -13.65
N GLU A 434 24.34 28.25 -14.79
CA GLU A 434 24.82 29.49 -15.39
C GLU A 434 24.48 30.72 -14.55
N GLN A 435 23.25 30.81 -14.03
CA GLN A 435 22.82 31.85 -13.09
C GLN A 435 23.66 31.85 -11.81
N GLY A 436 23.94 30.67 -11.24
CA GLY A 436 24.81 30.52 -10.07
C GLY A 436 26.25 30.99 -10.34
N ASN A 437 26.79 30.72 -11.54
CA ASN A 437 28.10 31.22 -11.93
C ASN A 437 28.14 32.75 -12.10
N MET A 438 27.07 33.36 -12.62
CA MET A 438 26.96 34.83 -12.70
C MET A 438 26.87 35.48 -11.31
N LEU A 439 26.09 34.90 -10.38
CA LEU A 439 26.03 35.35 -8.99
C LEU A 439 27.37 35.25 -8.27
N ARG A 440 28.11 34.14 -8.48
CA ARG A 440 29.45 33.97 -7.91
C ARG A 440 30.44 35.01 -8.45
N ARG A 441 30.35 35.38 -9.74
CA ARG A 441 31.16 36.46 -10.32
C ARG A 441 30.83 37.82 -9.70
N LEU A 442 29.55 38.11 -9.47
CA LEU A 442 29.09 39.32 -8.80
C LEU A 442 29.57 39.39 -7.35
N MET A 443 29.49 38.28 -6.60
CA MET A 443 30.03 38.21 -5.23
C MET A 443 31.54 38.48 -5.21
N ASN A 444 32.31 37.76 -6.04
CA ASN A 444 33.77 37.92 -6.08
C ASN A 444 34.20 39.35 -6.48
N SER A 445 33.49 40.01 -7.40
CA SER A 445 33.80 41.39 -7.77
C SER A 445 33.43 42.39 -6.66
N THR A 446 32.35 42.12 -5.92
CA THR A 446 31.89 42.93 -4.78
C THR A 446 32.83 42.80 -3.57
N ASP A 447 33.36 41.60 -3.34
CA ASP A 447 34.39 41.35 -2.33
C ASP A 447 35.71 42.05 -2.72
N GLY A 448 36.10 41.99 -4.00
CA GLY A 448 37.25 42.72 -4.54
C GLY A 448 37.10 44.24 -4.38
N LEU A 449 35.90 44.78 -4.61
CA LEU A 449 35.54 46.18 -4.34
C LEU A 449 35.70 46.54 -2.87
N SER A 450 35.20 45.69 -1.96
CA SER A 450 35.28 45.90 -0.52
C SER A 450 36.74 45.96 -0.04
N ILE A 451 37.60 45.08 -0.59
CA ILE A 451 39.05 45.07 -0.33
C ILE A 451 39.73 46.34 -0.89
N LEU A 452 39.37 46.76 -2.11
CA LEU A 452 39.91 47.98 -2.74
C LEU A 452 39.52 49.26 -1.98
N LEU A 453 38.30 49.32 -1.45
CA LEU A 453 37.82 50.44 -0.64
C LEU A 453 38.48 50.45 0.75
N ALA A 454 38.77 49.28 1.33
CA ALA A 454 39.47 49.16 2.61
C ALA A 454 40.95 49.56 2.52
N THR A 455 41.59 49.41 1.36
CA THR A 455 43.04 49.63 1.18
C THR A 455 43.45 51.08 0.91
N ARG A 456 42.53 52.06 0.95
CA ARG A 456 42.80 53.51 0.77
C ARG A 456 43.71 53.81 -0.44
N ASN A 457 43.52 53.10 -1.55
CA ASN A 457 44.27 53.32 -2.79
C ASN A 457 43.85 54.66 -3.45
N PRO A 458 44.79 55.51 -3.89
CA PRO A 458 44.46 56.79 -4.55
C PRO A 458 43.66 56.63 -5.86
N ASN A 459 43.72 55.46 -6.50
CA ASN A 459 42.94 55.14 -7.70
C ASN A 459 41.62 54.39 -7.39
N ALA A 460 41.27 54.20 -6.12
CA ALA A 460 40.11 53.40 -5.69
C ALA A 460 38.79 53.89 -6.31
N GLY A 461 38.61 55.20 -6.49
CA GLY A 461 37.38 55.76 -7.09
C GLY A 461 37.18 55.42 -8.56
N MET A 462 38.26 55.29 -9.34
CA MET A 462 38.19 54.89 -10.76
C MET A 462 37.87 53.41 -10.89
N TYR A 463 38.56 52.56 -10.10
CA TYR A 463 38.29 51.12 -10.08
C TYR A 463 36.91 50.80 -9.52
N SER A 464 36.44 51.54 -8.50
CA SER A 464 35.12 51.29 -7.93
C SER A 464 34.00 51.59 -8.92
N LYS A 465 34.16 52.66 -9.72
CA LYS A 465 33.22 52.99 -10.79
C LYS A 465 33.22 51.92 -11.89
N GLN A 466 34.40 51.45 -12.30
CA GLN A 466 34.51 50.40 -13.32
C GLN A 466 33.87 49.07 -12.87
N VAL A 467 34.11 48.65 -11.62
CA VAL A 467 33.49 47.42 -11.09
C VAL A 467 31.98 47.59 -10.90
N TYR A 468 31.53 48.79 -10.50
CA TYR A 468 30.09 49.09 -10.42
C TYR A 468 29.41 48.99 -11.79
N ASP A 469 29.99 49.59 -12.83
CA ASP A 469 29.44 49.54 -14.19
C ASP A 469 29.40 48.08 -14.72
N GLN A 470 30.44 47.30 -14.44
CA GLN A 470 30.49 45.87 -14.80
C GLN A 470 29.47 45.02 -14.03
N ASN A 471 29.24 45.33 -12.75
CA ASN A 471 28.23 44.67 -11.93
C ASN A 471 26.81 45.03 -12.37
N SER A 472 26.57 46.27 -12.79
CA SER A 472 25.28 46.69 -13.34
C SER A 472 24.93 45.93 -14.62
N VAL A 473 25.89 45.78 -15.55
CA VAL A 473 25.67 45.05 -16.80
C VAL A 473 25.42 43.56 -16.55
N THR A 474 26.15 42.94 -15.62
CA THR A 474 25.96 41.52 -15.28
C THR A 474 24.65 41.27 -14.54
N PHE A 475 24.20 42.22 -13.72
CA PHE A 475 22.88 42.18 -13.07
C PHE A 475 21.74 42.29 -14.10
N ASP A 476 21.83 43.21 -15.07
CA ASP A 476 20.84 43.34 -16.14
C ASP A 476 20.74 42.07 -17.00
N GLN A 477 21.87 41.41 -17.26
CA GLN A 477 21.91 40.13 -17.98
C GLN A 477 21.26 39.01 -17.18
N LEU A 478 21.50 38.96 -15.87
CA LEU A 478 20.86 38.00 -14.96
C LEU A 478 19.34 38.20 -14.93
N GLN A 479 18.88 39.44 -14.81
CA GLN A 479 17.46 39.78 -14.75
C GLN A 479 16.74 39.37 -16.04
N ARG A 480 17.33 39.60 -17.22
CA ARG A 480 16.75 39.15 -18.50
C ARG A 480 16.64 37.63 -18.59
N LYS A 481 17.65 36.89 -18.12
CA LYS A 481 17.64 35.42 -18.13
C LYS A 481 16.62 34.82 -17.16
N ILE A 482 16.41 35.44 -16.00
CA ILE A 482 15.37 35.02 -15.05
C ILE A 482 13.97 35.22 -15.66
N SER A 483 13.73 36.37 -16.31
CA SER A 483 12.46 36.63 -16.98
C SER A 483 12.16 35.64 -18.10
N GLN A 484 13.16 35.27 -18.92
CA GLN A 484 12.99 34.26 -19.98
C GLN A 484 12.73 32.85 -19.43
N ALA A 485 13.42 32.45 -18.36
CA ALA A 485 13.18 31.15 -17.73
C ALA A 485 11.75 31.05 -17.14
N SER A 486 11.22 32.16 -16.62
CA SER A 486 9.85 32.21 -16.09
C SER A 486 8.79 32.03 -17.18
N SER A 487 8.98 32.61 -18.37
CA SER A 487 8.03 32.46 -19.49
C SER A 487 8.04 31.04 -20.07
N ASP A 488 9.22 30.44 -20.19
CA ASP A 488 9.37 29.08 -20.71
C ASP A 488 8.75 28.05 -19.76
N GLY A 489 8.92 28.24 -18.45
CA GLY A 489 8.30 27.40 -17.42
C GLY A 489 6.77 27.44 -17.45
N VAL A 490 6.18 28.62 -17.65
CA VAL A 490 4.72 28.79 -17.73
C VAL A 490 4.14 28.12 -18.99
N ALA A 491 4.79 28.30 -20.15
CA ALA A 491 4.34 27.69 -21.41
C ALA A 491 4.32 26.15 -21.35
N ILE A 492 5.34 25.56 -20.72
CA ILE A 492 5.45 24.10 -20.55
C ILE A 492 4.45 23.58 -19.52
N SER A 493 4.22 24.30 -18.42
CA SER A 493 3.20 23.95 -17.44
C SER A 493 1.79 23.94 -18.04
N GLN A 494 1.49 24.89 -18.94
CA GLN A 494 0.20 24.96 -19.62
C GLN A 494 0.02 23.82 -20.63
N SER A 495 1.05 23.49 -21.41
CA SER A 495 0.99 22.36 -22.35
C SER A 495 0.82 21.03 -21.61
N TRP A 496 1.50 20.85 -20.47
CA TRP A 496 1.34 19.70 -19.59
C TRP A 496 -0.06 19.55 -19.03
N SER A 497 -0.63 20.66 -18.54
CA SER A 497 -1.97 20.68 -17.94
C SER A 497 -3.04 20.30 -18.98
N SER A 498 -2.95 20.84 -20.19
CA SER A 498 -3.85 20.52 -21.30
C SER A 498 -3.78 19.05 -21.71
N ARG A 499 -2.56 18.49 -21.80
CA ARG A 499 -2.36 17.09 -22.23
C ARG A 499 -2.77 16.08 -21.14
N MET A 500 -2.58 16.41 -19.86
CA MET A 500 -3.10 15.61 -18.74
C MET A 500 -4.62 15.62 -18.69
N GLN A 501 -5.25 16.76 -18.98
CA GLN A 501 -6.71 16.83 -19.07
C GLN A 501 -7.26 15.97 -20.22
N GLN A 502 -6.55 15.91 -21.35
CA GLN A 502 -6.90 15.03 -22.47
C GLN A 502 -6.83 13.54 -22.11
N VAL A 503 -5.78 13.11 -21.39
CA VAL A 503 -5.64 11.73 -20.91
C VAL A 503 -6.73 11.39 -19.87
N GLY A 504 -7.03 12.33 -18.97
CA GLY A 504 -8.13 12.20 -18.01
C GLY A 504 -9.49 12.01 -18.70
N ASN A 505 -9.75 12.77 -19.77
CA ASN A 505 -11.00 12.67 -20.54
C ASN A 505 -11.11 11.34 -21.30
N GLN A 506 -10.02 10.81 -21.86
CA GLN A 506 -10.01 9.51 -22.54
C GLN A 506 -10.24 8.35 -21.56
N SER A 507 -9.63 8.41 -20.37
CA SER A 507 -9.85 7.44 -19.30
C SER A 507 -11.30 7.44 -18.82
N LYS A 508 -11.88 8.64 -18.64
CA LYS A 508 -13.29 8.80 -18.28
C LYS A 508 -14.22 8.22 -19.35
N GLN A 509 -13.98 8.52 -20.62
CA GLN A 509 -14.80 8.00 -21.73
C GLN A 509 -14.72 6.46 -21.84
N TYR A 510 -13.56 5.86 -21.54
CA TYR A 510 -13.43 4.40 -21.50
C TYR A 510 -14.21 3.80 -20.33
N LYS A 511 -14.09 4.41 -19.14
CA LYS A 511 -14.84 4.00 -17.95
C LYS A 511 -16.34 4.07 -18.17
N ASP A 512 -16.84 5.17 -18.74
CA ASP A 512 -18.26 5.36 -19.05
C ASP A 512 -18.78 4.28 -20.03
N LYS A 513 -17.99 3.91 -21.05
CA LYS A 513 -18.35 2.84 -22.00
C LYS A 513 -18.38 1.45 -21.36
N VAL A 514 -17.46 1.18 -20.43
CA VAL A 514 -17.42 -0.11 -19.70
C VAL A 514 -18.58 -0.21 -18.72
N GLU A 515 -18.90 0.89 -18.02
CA GLU A 515 -20.07 0.97 -17.13
C GLU A 515 -21.39 0.82 -17.91
N GLU A 516 -21.49 1.44 -19.10
CA GLU A 516 -22.65 1.29 -19.97
C GLU A 516 -22.80 -0.16 -20.48
N ALA A 517 -21.70 -0.81 -20.87
CA ALA A 517 -21.73 -2.21 -21.30
C ALA A 517 -22.12 -3.16 -20.15
N ARG A 518 -21.59 -2.90 -18.94
CA ARG A 518 -21.96 -3.65 -17.72
C ARG A 518 -23.44 -3.45 -17.37
N ALA A 519 -23.95 -2.22 -17.46
CA ALA A 519 -25.37 -1.93 -17.21
C ALA A 519 -26.28 -2.63 -18.23
N ARG A 520 -25.88 -2.69 -19.50
CA ARG A 520 -26.62 -3.46 -20.51
C ARG A 520 -26.59 -4.96 -20.23
N ALA A 521 -25.45 -5.51 -19.84
CA ALA A 521 -25.32 -6.92 -19.48
C ALA A 521 -26.14 -7.29 -18.24
N LEU A 522 -26.22 -6.38 -17.26
CA LEU A 522 -27.08 -6.54 -16.08
C LEU A 522 -28.53 -6.70 -16.49
N MET A 523 -29.03 -5.87 -17.42
CA MET A 523 -30.43 -5.89 -17.86
C MET A 523 -30.79 -7.01 -18.85
N LEU A 524 -29.88 -7.94 -19.14
CA LEU A 524 -30.18 -9.09 -20.00
C LEU A 524 -30.97 -10.16 -19.24
N THR A 525 -32.06 -10.62 -19.84
CA THR A 525 -32.90 -11.74 -19.36
C THR A 525 -32.94 -12.84 -20.42
N PRO A 526 -32.91 -14.13 -20.07
CA PRO A 526 -33.16 -15.21 -21.03
C PRO A 526 -34.51 -15.05 -21.74
N ALA A 527 -34.60 -15.42 -23.01
CA ALA A 527 -35.76 -15.15 -23.87
C ALA A 527 -37.03 -15.86 -23.35
N PRO A 528 -38.17 -15.20 -23.09
CA PRO A 528 -39.30 -15.79 -22.34
C PRO A 528 -39.93 -17.02 -22.99
N THR A 529 -39.93 -17.08 -24.33
CA THR A 529 -40.44 -18.18 -25.14
C THR A 529 -39.31 -18.82 -25.91
N VAL A 530 -39.34 -20.15 -26.03
CA VAL A 530 -38.31 -20.92 -26.74
C VAL A 530 -38.99 -22.01 -27.56
N ASP A 531 -38.53 -22.22 -28.79
CA ASP A 531 -39.13 -23.18 -29.74
C ASP A 531 -38.50 -24.57 -29.64
N SER A 532 -37.32 -24.70 -29.03
CA SER A 532 -36.64 -25.98 -28.81
C SER A 532 -35.81 -26.03 -27.53
N ILE A 533 -35.58 -27.23 -27.00
CA ILE A 533 -34.70 -27.44 -25.83
C ILE A 533 -33.25 -27.01 -26.14
N LYS A 534 -32.82 -27.17 -27.40
CA LYS A 534 -31.51 -26.71 -27.84
C LYS A 534 -31.39 -25.18 -27.75
N GLU A 535 -32.39 -24.46 -28.24
CA GLU A 535 -32.42 -23.00 -28.16
C GLU A 535 -32.47 -22.53 -26.70
N LEU A 536 -33.14 -23.26 -25.80
CA LEU A 536 -33.17 -22.95 -24.37
C LEU A 536 -31.78 -23.05 -23.75
N TYR A 537 -31.05 -24.11 -24.10
CA TYR A 537 -29.69 -24.35 -23.62
C TYR A 537 -28.72 -23.28 -24.16
N ASP A 538 -28.79 -22.99 -25.46
CA ASP A 538 -27.92 -22.01 -26.11
C ASP A 538 -28.19 -20.58 -25.61
N ASP A 539 -29.46 -20.20 -25.42
CA ASP A 539 -29.88 -18.90 -24.86
C ASP A 539 -29.41 -18.73 -23.41
N PHE A 540 -29.61 -19.76 -22.58
CA PHE A 540 -29.19 -19.71 -21.18
C PHE A 540 -27.66 -19.68 -21.02
N ALA A 541 -26.93 -20.43 -21.85
CA ALA A 541 -25.47 -20.41 -21.87
C ALA A 541 -24.92 -19.04 -22.31
N ALA A 542 -25.53 -18.43 -23.34
CA ALA A 542 -25.16 -17.09 -23.82
C ALA A 542 -25.41 -16.02 -22.74
N TRP A 543 -26.56 -16.08 -22.05
CA TRP A 543 -26.87 -15.20 -20.92
C TRP A 543 -25.89 -15.37 -19.76
N SER A 544 -25.61 -16.61 -19.34
CA SER A 544 -24.66 -16.90 -18.25
C SER A 544 -23.24 -16.43 -18.58
N SER A 545 -22.81 -16.57 -19.84
CA SER A 545 -21.51 -16.08 -20.31
C SER A 545 -21.47 -14.55 -20.25
N ALA A 546 -22.54 -13.85 -20.68
CA ALA A 546 -22.62 -12.40 -20.61
C ALA A 546 -22.52 -11.86 -19.17
N LEU A 547 -23.14 -12.51 -18.19
CA LEU A 547 -22.99 -12.10 -16.78
C LEU A 547 -21.57 -12.32 -16.27
N THR A 548 -20.96 -13.45 -16.63
CA THR A 548 -19.59 -13.82 -16.21
C THR A 548 -18.56 -12.86 -16.82
N ASP A 549 -18.70 -12.53 -18.10
CA ASP A 549 -17.81 -11.61 -18.84
C ASP A 549 -17.82 -10.18 -18.26
N HIS A 550 -18.90 -9.80 -17.56
CA HIS A 550 -19.07 -8.47 -16.97
C HIS A 550 -18.95 -8.46 -15.43
N HIS A 551 -18.51 -9.58 -14.82
CA HIS A 551 -18.39 -9.76 -13.37
C HIS A 551 -19.68 -9.41 -12.62
N ILE A 552 -20.82 -9.85 -13.16
CA ILE A 552 -22.14 -9.67 -12.53
C ILE A 552 -22.49 -10.98 -11.83
N THR A 553 -22.72 -10.90 -10.53
CA THR A 553 -23.14 -12.07 -9.74
C THR A 553 -24.62 -12.36 -9.94
N LEU A 554 -25.03 -13.61 -9.71
CA LEU A 554 -26.46 -13.98 -9.79
C LEU A 554 -27.30 -13.21 -8.76
N ASP A 555 -26.73 -12.90 -7.59
CA ASP A 555 -27.40 -12.10 -6.55
C ASP A 555 -27.60 -10.64 -6.98
N GLU A 556 -26.60 -10.05 -7.63
CA GLU A 556 -26.68 -8.71 -8.21
C GLU A 556 -27.72 -8.65 -9.33
N TRP A 557 -27.75 -9.66 -10.21
CA TRP A 557 -28.77 -9.77 -11.24
C TRP A 557 -30.17 -9.94 -10.64
N ASN A 558 -30.32 -10.83 -9.66
CA ASN A 558 -31.59 -11.06 -8.96
C ASN A 558 -32.11 -9.75 -8.35
N ALA A 559 -31.27 -8.98 -7.66
CA ALA A 559 -31.67 -7.71 -7.05
C ALA A 559 -32.24 -6.69 -8.06
N ALA A 560 -31.77 -6.71 -9.32
CA ALA A 560 -32.19 -5.79 -10.36
C ALA A 560 -33.46 -6.22 -11.13
N HIS A 561 -33.88 -7.48 -11.05
CA HIS A 561 -34.94 -8.06 -11.88
C HIS A 561 -36.21 -8.39 -11.09
N LYS A 562 -37.34 -8.48 -11.82
CA LYS A 562 -38.65 -8.78 -11.23
C LYS A 562 -38.73 -10.25 -10.79
N PRO A 563 -39.63 -10.58 -9.84
CA PRO A 563 -39.85 -11.96 -9.40
C PRO A 563 -40.10 -12.93 -10.56
N ASP A 564 -40.87 -12.52 -11.58
CA ASP A 564 -41.18 -13.35 -12.74
C ASP A 564 -39.91 -13.76 -13.52
N ASP A 565 -38.99 -12.83 -13.74
CA ASP A 565 -37.71 -13.09 -14.42
C ASP A 565 -36.82 -14.04 -13.60
N ARG A 566 -36.83 -13.89 -12.26
CA ARG A 566 -36.10 -14.77 -11.34
C ARG A 566 -36.64 -16.20 -11.41
N THR A 567 -37.96 -16.36 -11.38
CA THR A 567 -38.58 -17.69 -11.50
C THR A 567 -38.24 -18.36 -12.83
N LEU A 568 -38.18 -17.57 -13.91
CA LEU A 568 -37.79 -18.06 -15.23
C LEU A 568 -36.33 -18.55 -15.25
N VAL A 569 -35.40 -17.80 -14.65
CA VAL A 569 -33.99 -18.19 -14.53
C VAL A 569 -33.82 -19.42 -13.65
N GLU A 570 -34.52 -19.51 -12.52
CA GLU A 570 -34.49 -20.68 -11.64
C GLU A 570 -34.98 -21.95 -12.35
N MET A 571 -36.10 -21.86 -13.08
CA MET A 571 -36.65 -22.97 -13.86
C MET A 571 -35.68 -23.42 -14.96
N ARG A 572 -35.06 -22.49 -15.69
CA ARG A 572 -34.09 -22.82 -16.73
C ARG A 572 -32.78 -23.39 -16.17
N SER A 573 -32.30 -22.84 -15.05
CA SER A 573 -31.12 -23.35 -14.37
C SER A 573 -31.32 -24.79 -13.92
N ALA A 574 -32.51 -25.14 -13.40
CA ALA A 574 -32.84 -26.51 -13.02
C ALA A 574 -32.79 -27.47 -14.23
N ILE A 575 -33.35 -27.06 -15.37
CA ILE A 575 -33.34 -27.87 -16.60
C ILE A 575 -31.94 -28.02 -17.18
N VAL A 576 -31.15 -26.94 -17.22
CA VAL A 576 -29.76 -26.97 -17.72
C VAL A 576 -28.88 -27.85 -16.83
N ARG A 577 -28.96 -27.70 -15.50
CA ARG A 577 -28.25 -28.58 -14.56
C ARG A 577 -28.65 -30.03 -14.70
N PHE A 578 -29.94 -30.32 -14.92
CA PHE A 578 -30.41 -31.68 -15.19
C PHE A 578 -29.77 -32.24 -16.47
N LEU A 579 -29.76 -31.48 -17.57
CA LEU A 579 -29.13 -31.90 -18.82
C LEU A 579 -27.63 -32.13 -18.67
N GLU A 580 -26.91 -31.27 -17.95
CA GLU A 580 -25.47 -31.42 -17.66
C GLU A 580 -25.19 -32.66 -16.80
N ASN A 581 -25.99 -32.89 -15.76
CA ASN A 581 -25.86 -34.05 -14.88
C ASN A 581 -26.18 -35.37 -15.59
N GLU A 582 -27.22 -35.42 -16.43
CA GLU A 582 -27.55 -36.60 -17.21
C GLU A 582 -26.51 -36.89 -18.29
N THR A 583 -25.96 -35.83 -18.92
CA THR A 583 -24.82 -35.94 -19.86
C THR A 583 -23.59 -36.53 -19.17
N ALA A 584 -23.29 -36.09 -17.95
CA ALA A 584 -22.19 -36.62 -17.15
C ALA A 584 -22.42 -38.09 -16.74
N ARG A 585 -23.67 -38.47 -16.40
CA ARG A 585 -24.04 -39.85 -16.04
C ARG A 585 -24.02 -40.80 -17.23
N SER A 586 -24.54 -40.37 -18.38
CA SER A 586 -24.67 -41.21 -19.57
C SER A 586 -23.41 -41.22 -20.44
N GLN A 587 -22.38 -40.43 -20.10
CA GLN A 587 -21.16 -40.19 -20.91
C GLN A 587 -21.46 -39.88 -22.39
N ALA A 588 -22.60 -39.25 -22.67
CA ALA A 588 -23.03 -38.90 -24.01
C ALA A 588 -22.80 -37.41 -24.25
N PRO A 589 -22.57 -36.96 -25.50
CA PRO A 589 -22.54 -35.53 -25.80
C PRO A 589 -23.86 -34.83 -25.47
N ILE A 590 -23.82 -33.58 -25.00
CA ILE A 590 -25.01 -32.79 -24.57
C ILE A 590 -26.13 -32.75 -25.61
N HIS A 591 -25.80 -32.73 -26.91
CA HIS A 591 -26.79 -32.72 -27.99
C HIS A 591 -27.61 -34.02 -28.08
N VAL A 592 -27.04 -35.16 -27.65
CA VAL A 592 -27.73 -36.45 -27.59
C VAL A 592 -28.74 -36.45 -26.46
N THR A 593 -28.36 -35.95 -25.28
CA THR A 593 -29.23 -35.79 -24.10
C THR A 593 -30.37 -34.82 -24.37
N ILE A 594 -30.08 -33.68 -25.02
CA ILE A 594 -31.09 -32.73 -25.50
C ILE A 594 -32.05 -33.42 -26.48
N GLY A 595 -31.54 -34.21 -27.43
CA GLY A 595 -32.35 -34.97 -28.38
C GLY A 595 -33.27 -36.00 -27.72
N LYS A 596 -32.79 -36.71 -26.69
CA LYS A 596 -33.60 -37.65 -25.88
C LYS A 596 -34.74 -36.92 -25.17
N LEU A 597 -34.44 -35.82 -24.47
CA LEU A 597 -35.46 -35.04 -23.76
C LEU A 597 -36.47 -34.43 -24.73
N GLN A 598 -36.02 -33.90 -25.87
CA GLN A 598 -36.88 -33.34 -26.90
C GLN A 598 -37.77 -34.40 -27.55
N SER A 599 -37.28 -35.64 -27.69
CA SER A 599 -38.08 -36.76 -28.17
C SER A 599 -39.16 -37.18 -27.17
N LYS A 600 -38.92 -37.06 -25.86
CA LYS A 600 -39.94 -37.33 -24.83
C LYS A 600 -41.00 -36.24 -24.74
N LEU A 601 -40.70 -35.02 -25.18
CA LEU A 601 -41.63 -33.88 -25.17
C LEU A 601 -42.33 -33.62 -26.52
N ARG A 602 -42.18 -34.54 -27.50
CA ARG A 602 -42.51 -34.31 -28.92
C ARG A 602 -43.97 -33.94 -29.21
N ASP A 603 -44.91 -34.32 -28.33
CA ASP A 603 -46.35 -34.14 -28.54
C ASP A 603 -46.97 -32.95 -27.78
N GLN A 604 -46.15 -32.12 -27.10
CA GLN A 604 -46.66 -31.09 -26.20
C GLN A 604 -46.06 -29.69 -26.48
N ASN A 605 -46.82 -28.63 -26.17
CA ASN A 605 -46.33 -27.25 -26.29
C ASN A 605 -45.26 -26.97 -25.23
N LEU A 606 -44.00 -26.88 -25.66
CA LEU A 606 -42.82 -26.71 -24.80
C LEU A 606 -42.93 -25.51 -23.85
N SER A 607 -43.49 -24.38 -24.30
CA SER A 607 -43.67 -23.19 -23.45
C SER A 607 -44.53 -23.44 -22.21
N VAL A 608 -45.45 -24.41 -22.28
CA VAL A 608 -46.36 -24.79 -21.20
C VAL A 608 -45.76 -25.91 -20.34
N VAL A 609 -44.96 -26.80 -20.95
CA VAL A 609 -44.43 -28.00 -20.28
C VAL A 609 -43.13 -27.75 -19.52
N LEU A 610 -42.30 -26.81 -20.00
CA LEU A 610 -41.01 -26.50 -19.36
C LEU A 610 -41.14 -26.07 -17.89
N PRO A 611 -42.11 -25.21 -17.50
CA PRO A 611 -42.33 -24.87 -16.09
C PRO A 611 -42.67 -26.08 -15.21
N ASP A 612 -43.49 -26.99 -15.71
CA ASP A 612 -43.92 -28.18 -14.96
C ASP A 612 -42.79 -29.22 -14.87
N LEU A 613 -42.02 -29.38 -15.95
CA LEU A 613 -40.79 -30.18 -15.95
C LEU A 613 -39.77 -29.64 -14.94
N ALA A 614 -39.54 -28.32 -14.92
CA ALA A 614 -38.64 -27.68 -13.97
C ALA A 614 -39.11 -27.89 -12.52
N LYS A 615 -40.42 -27.79 -12.24
CA LYS A 615 -40.99 -28.08 -10.91
C LYS A 615 -40.82 -29.55 -10.52
N GLN A 616 -40.97 -30.48 -11.45
CA GLN A 616 -40.71 -31.91 -11.20
C GLN A 616 -39.23 -32.15 -10.85
N ILE A 617 -38.30 -31.53 -11.56
CA ILE A 617 -36.86 -31.63 -11.28
C ILE A 617 -36.54 -31.00 -9.92
N LEU A 618 -37.07 -29.82 -9.61
CA LEU A 618 -36.84 -29.12 -8.34
C LEU A 618 -37.45 -29.84 -7.13
N SER A 619 -38.55 -30.59 -7.32
CA SER A 619 -39.15 -31.43 -6.28
C SER A 619 -38.42 -32.76 -6.06
N GLY A 620 -37.34 -33.01 -6.80
CA GLY A 620 -36.51 -34.21 -6.66
C GLY A 620 -37.03 -35.45 -7.38
N ASN A 621 -38.03 -35.29 -8.26
CA ASN A 621 -38.53 -36.42 -9.05
C ASN A 621 -37.51 -36.81 -10.13
N THR A 622 -37.22 -38.11 -10.22
CA THR A 622 -36.28 -38.64 -11.22
C THR A 622 -36.96 -38.74 -12.58
N VAL A 623 -36.60 -37.83 -13.50
CA VAL A 623 -36.96 -37.93 -14.91
C VAL A 623 -35.99 -38.89 -15.58
N ILE A 624 -36.44 -40.12 -15.84
CA ILE A 624 -35.64 -41.13 -16.54
C ILE A 624 -35.66 -40.79 -18.04
N LEU A 625 -34.50 -40.62 -18.68
CA LEU A 625 -34.37 -40.30 -20.12
C LEU A 625 -34.20 -41.52 -21.03
N ASP A 626 -34.04 -42.70 -20.45
CA ASP A 626 -33.95 -43.98 -21.18
C ASP A 626 -35.31 -44.54 -21.61
#